data_AF-A0A816CV02-F1
#
_entry.id   AF-A0A816CV02-F1
#
_cell.length_a   1.000
_cell.length_b   1.000
_cell.length_c   1.000
_cell.angle_alpha   90.00
_cell.angle_beta   90.00
_cell.angle_gamma   90.00
#
_symmetry.space_group_name_H-M   'P 1'
#
loop_
_entity.id
_entity.type
_entity.pdbx_description
1 polymer ?
#
loop_
_entity_poly.entity_id
_entity_poly.type
_entity_poly.pdbx_seq_one_letter_code
_entity_poly.pdbx_strand_id
1 'polypeptide(L)'
;MLPKAQYMALSAAQKRAVKAKLGMVPRRAPAKRARVAPRRAQATLGSRAGRYLGSLVPYAPGIGAEVGSCLGDAAHKGIASVFGQGDYAIANFRVKDNTLLSPGNTPPQFTSGDRTTRVRHREYIGDVFSSVSFNQSVYYINPGLGSTFPWLSSIAGNFECYRLRGMLFEYKSMSTNSLSGSATSLGTVMMATQYNSASSNFVSKQQLENYEYSQSCKPAESMLHYIECNPRETPVSELYVRIGTTPAGQDSRLYDWGQFSIATQGMGSNNQNQGELWCTYDIELFKPKLTQGQYGYEINTFHTALATTASATNYFPPAFTYFNNMAMVVGASTLTFPQAIVTGVYRLTYYISGASGATSTPTFTATSNCALGPGVFHGTQSSSAATLGPQNTGYFVLIGYVTINGPAAVVTISGGTFPSGISGGDLIIEQVNGLFA
;
A
#
# COMPACT_ATOMS: atom_id res chain seq x y z
N MET A 1 -63.66 24.22 34.55
CA MET A 1 -62.93 23.21 35.35
C MET A 1 -63.77 22.85 36.56
N LEU A 2 -63.92 21.57 36.89
CA LEU A 2 -64.69 21.11 38.06
C LEU A 2 -63.95 21.44 39.37
N PRO A 3 -64.64 21.95 40.41
CA PRO A 3 -64.06 22.14 41.75
C PRO A 3 -63.48 20.85 42.35
N LYS A 4 -62.34 20.96 43.05
CA LYS A 4 -61.55 19.82 43.56
C LYS A 4 -62.37 18.84 44.43
N ALA A 5 -63.27 19.35 45.26
CA ALA A 5 -64.13 18.53 46.11
C ALA A 5 -65.08 17.63 45.29
N GLN A 6 -65.68 18.18 44.23
CA GLN A 6 -66.57 17.43 43.34
C GLN A 6 -65.79 16.43 42.47
N TYR A 7 -64.57 16.77 42.05
CA TYR A 7 -63.72 15.83 41.32
C TYR A 7 -63.33 14.61 42.17
N MET A 8 -63.09 14.79 43.48
CA MET A 8 -62.68 13.69 44.36
C MET A 8 -63.79 12.68 44.64
N ALA A 9 -65.06 13.11 44.60
CA ALA A 9 -66.23 12.25 44.77
C ALA A 9 -66.57 11.38 43.54
N LEU A 10 -65.97 11.64 42.37
CA LEU A 10 -66.22 10.86 41.15
C LEU A 10 -65.63 9.45 41.22
N SER A 11 -66.31 8.50 40.57
CA SER A 11 -65.77 7.15 40.37
C SER A 11 -64.55 7.15 39.45
N ALA A 12 -63.75 6.09 39.49
CA ALA A 12 -62.53 5.99 38.69
C ALA A 12 -62.79 6.10 37.17
N ALA A 13 -63.93 5.60 36.69
CA ALA A 13 -64.34 5.71 35.29
C ALA A 13 -64.73 7.15 34.91
N GLN A 14 -65.46 7.86 35.79
CA GLN A 14 -65.84 9.25 35.56
C GLN A 14 -64.64 10.19 35.57
N LYS A 15 -63.67 9.96 36.48
CA LYS A 15 -62.39 10.69 36.50
C LYS A 15 -61.59 10.52 35.20
N ARG A 16 -61.62 9.33 34.59
CA ARG A 16 -60.97 9.06 33.28
C ARG A 16 -61.65 9.81 32.13
N ALA A 17 -62.99 9.86 32.12
CA ALA A 17 -63.73 10.62 31.11
C ALA A 17 -63.49 12.14 31.21
N VAL A 18 -63.41 12.69 32.42
CA VAL A 18 -63.08 14.11 32.65
C VAL A 18 -61.66 14.43 32.19
N LYS A 19 -60.68 13.57 32.48
CA LYS A 19 -59.29 13.72 32.00
C LYS A 19 -59.15 13.62 30.49
N ALA A 20 -59.93 12.73 29.85
CA ALA A 20 -59.96 12.59 28.39
C ALA A 20 -60.55 13.85 27.72
N LYS A 21 -61.63 14.43 28.26
CA LYS A 21 -62.19 15.70 27.77
C LYS A 21 -61.27 16.91 27.96
N LEU A 22 -60.37 16.87 28.95
CA LEU A 22 -59.36 17.90 29.20
C LEU A 22 -58.08 17.73 28.34
N GLY A 23 -58.08 16.83 27.35
CA GLY A 23 -56.92 16.61 26.46
C GLY A 23 -55.70 16.00 27.16
N MET A 24 -55.85 15.53 28.40
CA MET A 24 -54.77 14.93 29.18
C MET A 24 -54.63 13.45 28.79
N VAL A 25 -53.93 13.20 27.68
CA VAL A 25 -53.54 11.84 27.27
C VAL A 25 -52.53 11.29 28.28
N PRO A 26 -52.77 10.12 28.92
CA PRO A 26 -51.78 9.52 29.79
C PRO A 26 -50.58 9.04 28.96
N ARG A 27 -49.37 9.55 29.25
CA ARG A 27 -48.11 8.97 28.77
C ARG A 27 -48.10 7.49 29.18
N ARG A 28 -47.98 6.59 28.20
CA ARG A 28 -47.71 5.17 28.44
C ARG A 28 -46.41 5.06 29.25
N ALA A 29 -46.48 4.42 30.41
CA ALA A 29 -45.28 4.04 31.16
C ALA A 29 -44.45 3.05 30.31
N PRO A 30 -43.11 3.14 30.32
CA PRO A 30 -42.27 2.18 29.62
C PRO A 30 -42.46 0.79 30.24
N ALA A 31 -42.60 -0.23 29.38
CA ALA A 31 -42.77 -1.62 29.79
C ALA A 31 -41.56 -2.06 30.63
N LYS A 32 -41.82 -2.57 31.85
CA LYS A 32 -40.80 -3.26 32.65
C LYS A 32 -40.36 -4.52 31.90
N ARG A 33 -39.13 -4.55 31.39
CA ARG A 33 -38.49 -5.77 30.86
C ARG A 33 -38.44 -6.83 31.96
N ALA A 34 -39.02 -7.99 31.71
CA ALA A 34 -38.85 -9.18 32.54
C ALA A 34 -37.35 -9.53 32.59
N ARG A 35 -36.79 -9.70 33.80
CA ARG A 35 -35.48 -10.31 33.98
C ARG A 35 -35.58 -11.78 33.57
N VAL A 36 -34.98 -12.13 32.44
CA VAL A 36 -34.78 -13.52 32.04
C VAL A 36 -33.71 -14.12 32.94
N ALA A 37 -34.07 -15.14 33.72
CA ALA A 37 -33.12 -15.94 34.50
C ALA A 37 -32.12 -16.64 33.55
N PRO A 38 -30.82 -16.72 33.88
CA PRO A 38 -29.87 -17.45 33.06
C PRO A 38 -30.22 -18.95 33.07
N ARG A 39 -30.62 -19.48 31.90
CA ARG A 39 -30.73 -20.93 31.68
C ARG A 39 -29.34 -21.53 31.84
N ARG A 40 -29.18 -22.50 32.76
CA ARG A 40 -28.01 -23.37 32.88
C ARG A 40 -27.73 -23.99 31.50
N ALA A 41 -26.65 -23.55 30.84
CA ALA A 41 -26.14 -24.20 29.65
C ALA A 41 -25.53 -25.54 30.07
N GLN A 42 -26.08 -26.62 29.53
CA GLN A 42 -25.51 -27.96 29.62
C GLN A 42 -24.09 -27.93 29.05
N ALA A 43 -23.12 -28.35 29.87
CA ALA A 43 -21.75 -28.60 29.43
C ALA A 43 -21.77 -29.77 28.43
N THR A 44 -21.73 -29.43 27.14
CA THR A 44 -21.64 -30.38 26.02
C THR A 44 -20.22 -30.90 25.87
N LEU A 45 -20.07 -32.22 26.08
CA LEU A 45 -19.08 -33.19 25.59
C LEU A 45 -17.55 -32.88 25.60
N GLY A 46 -17.09 -31.66 25.31
CA GLY A 46 -15.67 -31.32 25.22
C GLY A 46 -14.93 -31.29 26.57
N SER A 47 -15.65 -31.02 27.66
CA SER A 47 -15.08 -30.97 29.02
C SER A 47 -14.85 -32.34 29.67
N ARG A 48 -15.32 -33.43 29.04
CA ARG A 48 -15.04 -34.81 29.48
C ARG A 48 -13.85 -35.44 28.76
N ALA A 49 -13.56 -35.04 27.51
CA ALA A 49 -12.41 -35.55 26.76
C ALA A 49 -11.07 -34.99 27.26
N GLY A 50 -11.01 -33.70 27.63
CA GLY A 50 -9.81 -33.09 28.18
C GLY A 50 -9.41 -33.60 29.57
N ARG A 51 -10.35 -34.22 30.31
CA ARG A 51 -10.10 -34.77 31.65
C ARG A 51 -9.58 -36.22 31.64
N TYR A 52 -9.70 -36.92 30.51
CA TYR A 52 -9.27 -38.32 30.38
C TYR A 52 -7.89 -38.49 29.72
N LEU A 53 -7.41 -37.46 29.00
CA LEU A 53 -6.07 -37.45 28.38
C LEU A 53 -4.98 -36.85 29.29
N GLY A 54 -5.37 -36.09 30.32
CA GLY A 54 -4.44 -35.52 31.31
C GLY A 54 -4.08 -36.45 32.48
N SER A 55 -4.63 -37.67 32.54
CA SER A 55 -4.39 -38.62 33.63
C SER A 55 -3.39 -39.73 33.29
N LEU A 56 -2.64 -39.62 32.19
CA LEU A 56 -1.70 -40.65 31.71
C LEU A 56 -0.21 -40.27 31.82
N VAL A 57 0.13 -39.15 32.48
CA VAL A 57 1.52 -38.74 32.72
C VAL A 57 1.77 -38.67 34.24
N PRO A 58 2.51 -39.62 34.84
CA PRO A 58 2.54 -39.83 36.29
C PRO A 58 3.57 -38.98 37.05
N TYR A 59 3.86 -37.75 36.62
CA TYR A 59 4.64 -36.79 37.42
C TYR A 59 4.18 -35.35 37.13
N ALA A 60 3.67 -34.67 38.17
CA ALA A 60 3.20 -33.27 38.24
C ALA A 60 1.72 -32.98 37.81
N PRO A 61 0.74 -33.06 38.74
CA PRO A 61 -0.61 -32.55 38.50
C PRO A 61 -0.65 -31.02 38.70
N GLY A 62 -0.95 -30.25 37.65
CA GLY A 62 -1.46 -28.88 37.82
C GLY A 62 -0.95 -27.78 36.88
N ILE A 63 0.12 -27.96 36.11
CA ILE A 63 0.76 -26.83 35.38
C ILE A 63 0.50 -26.86 33.86
N GLY A 64 0.07 -28.00 33.30
CA GLY A 64 -0.11 -28.17 31.84
C GLY A 64 -1.45 -27.70 31.25
N ALA A 65 -2.47 -27.46 32.07
CA ALA A 65 -3.82 -27.11 31.58
C ALA A 65 -4.14 -25.61 31.62
N GLU A 66 -3.38 -24.82 32.36
CA GLU A 66 -3.64 -23.38 32.57
C GLU A 66 -2.77 -22.48 31.65
N VAL A 67 -1.63 -22.98 31.16
CA VAL A 67 -0.77 -22.27 30.20
C VAL A 67 -1.23 -22.49 28.74
N GLY A 68 -1.79 -23.65 28.42
CA GLY A 68 -2.31 -23.95 27.09
C GLY A 68 -3.70 -23.37 26.81
N SER A 69 -4.48 -23.06 27.85
CA SER A 69 -5.83 -22.50 27.70
C SER A 69 -5.86 -20.96 27.75
N CYS A 70 -4.90 -20.28 28.40
CA CYS A 70 -4.87 -18.82 28.40
C CYS A 70 -4.27 -18.21 27.11
N LEU A 71 -3.37 -18.93 26.42
CA LEU A 71 -2.79 -18.52 25.12
C LEU A 71 -3.72 -18.81 23.93
N GLY A 72 -4.55 -19.85 24.01
CA GLY A 72 -5.52 -20.18 22.96
C GLY A 72 -6.84 -19.41 23.04
N ASP A 73 -7.40 -19.24 24.25
CA ASP A 73 -8.74 -18.64 24.41
C ASP A 73 -8.72 -17.11 24.51
N ALA A 74 -7.63 -16.47 24.96
CA ALA A 74 -7.54 -15.01 24.98
C ALA A 74 -7.31 -14.40 23.58
N ALA A 75 -6.55 -15.09 22.72
CA ALA A 75 -6.39 -14.72 21.32
C ALA A 75 -7.68 -14.93 20.53
N HIS A 76 -8.51 -15.94 20.85
CA HIS A 76 -9.73 -16.21 20.08
C HIS A 76 -10.98 -15.43 20.56
N LYS A 77 -11.03 -15.01 21.82
CA LYS A 77 -12.21 -14.32 22.41
C LYS A 77 -12.04 -12.81 22.62
N GLY A 78 -10.81 -12.28 22.55
CA GLY A 78 -10.53 -10.84 22.70
C GLY A 78 -10.46 -10.03 21.40
N ILE A 79 -10.44 -10.69 20.24
CA ILE A 79 -10.16 -10.05 18.95
C ILE A 79 -11.41 -9.43 18.27
N ALA A 80 -12.60 -9.65 18.81
CA ALA A 80 -13.83 -9.13 18.21
C ALA A 80 -14.17 -7.68 18.59
N SER A 81 -13.52 -7.06 19.58
CA SER A 81 -13.98 -5.75 20.12
C SER A 81 -13.10 -4.55 19.78
N VAL A 82 -12.24 -4.63 18.77
CA VAL A 82 -11.35 -3.51 18.40
C VAL A 82 -12.00 -2.66 17.30
N PHE A 83 -12.91 -1.77 17.69
CA PHE A 83 -13.33 -0.65 16.87
C PHE A 83 -13.14 0.65 17.67
N GLY A 84 -12.17 1.45 17.23
CA GLY A 84 -11.81 2.73 17.83
C GLY A 84 -12.72 3.88 17.37
N GLN A 85 -13.36 4.51 18.34
CA GLN A 85 -13.55 5.97 18.41
C GLN A 85 -13.21 6.42 19.84
N GLY A 86 -11.95 6.17 20.24
CA GLY A 86 -11.42 6.47 21.56
C GLY A 86 -11.56 5.31 22.57
N ASP A 87 -10.48 5.09 23.31
CA ASP A 87 -10.25 4.12 24.41
C ASP A 87 -10.49 2.63 24.10
N TYR A 88 -9.38 1.87 24.06
CA TYR A 88 -9.36 0.41 23.92
C TYR A 88 -9.89 -0.30 25.19
N ALA A 89 -11.20 -0.30 25.41
CA ALA A 89 -11.82 -1.06 26.49
C ALA A 89 -12.29 -2.45 26.01
N ILE A 90 -11.56 -3.49 26.39
CA ILE A 90 -11.93 -4.90 26.17
C ILE A 90 -13.04 -5.28 27.15
N ALA A 91 -14.31 -5.19 26.73
CA ALA A 91 -15.43 -5.76 27.50
C ALA A 91 -16.65 -6.12 26.62
N ASN A 92 -16.82 -7.44 26.39
CA ASN A 92 -18.11 -8.13 26.22
C ASN A 92 -19.17 -7.51 25.29
N PHE A 93 -18.87 -7.38 23.99
CA PHE A 93 -19.88 -7.19 22.96
C PHE A 93 -19.82 -8.31 21.90
N ARG A 94 -20.95 -8.99 21.65
CA ARG A 94 -21.06 -9.99 20.57
C ARG A 94 -21.13 -9.27 19.22
N VAL A 95 -20.05 -9.38 18.44
CA VAL A 95 -20.00 -8.89 17.05
C VAL A 95 -20.73 -9.87 16.14
N LYS A 96 -21.68 -9.34 15.34
CA LYS A 96 -22.42 -10.13 14.34
C LYS A 96 -21.79 -10.12 12.95
N ASP A 97 -20.85 -9.22 12.64
CA ASP A 97 -20.14 -9.20 11.35
C ASP A 97 -18.67 -8.78 11.55
N ASN A 98 -17.78 -9.76 11.72
CA ASN A 98 -16.35 -9.54 11.89
C ASN A 98 -15.64 -9.64 10.53
N THR A 99 -15.74 -8.58 9.73
CA THR A 99 -15.20 -8.54 8.35
C THR A 99 -13.76 -8.04 8.27
N LEU A 100 -13.20 -7.52 9.37
CA LEU A 100 -11.83 -7.02 9.42
C LEU A 100 -10.81 -8.06 9.90
N LEU A 101 -11.24 -9.18 10.50
CA LEU A 101 -10.33 -10.17 11.07
C LEU A 101 -10.76 -11.61 10.76
N SER A 102 -11.53 -11.81 9.69
CA SER A 102 -11.74 -13.17 9.18
C SER A 102 -10.42 -13.67 8.61
N PRO A 103 -9.81 -14.75 9.15
CA PRO A 103 -8.57 -15.31 8.62
C PRO A 103 -8.86 -15.90 7.24
N GLY A 104 -8.55 -15.13 6.20
CA GLY A 104 -8.81 -15.49 4.81
C GLY A 104 -8.75 -14.28 3.89
N ASN A 105 -8.56 -14.57 2.60
CA ASN A 105 -8.62 -13.58 1.52
C ASN A 105 -10.08 -13.15 1.32
N THR A 106 -10.60 -12.36 2.26
CA THR A 106 -11.99 -11.92 2.22
C THR A 106 -12.17 -11.02 1.00
N PRO A 107 -13.20 -11.29 0.16
CA PRO A 107 -13.42 -10.48 -1.02
C PRO A 107 -13.64 -9.02 -0.59
N PRO A 108 -13.13 -8.04 -1.36
CA PRO A 108 -13.36 -6.63 -1.07
C PRO A 108 -14.86 -6.37 -0.89
N GLN A 109 -15.20 -5.69 0.20
CA GLN A 109 -16.58 -5.35 0.49
C GLN A 109 -16.82 -3.87 0.22
N PHE A 110 -17.79 -3.61 -0.64
CA PHE A 110 -18.28 -2.27 -0.93
C PHE A 110 -19.59 -2.06 -0.21
N THR A 111 -19.69 -0.95 0.51
CA THR A 111 -20.94 -0.47 1.10
C THR A 111 -21.12 0.98 0.71
N SER A 112 -22.31 1.33 0.23
CA SER A 112 -22.65 2.72 -0.05
C SER A 112 -23.15 3.40 1.22
N GLY A 113 -22.57 4.55 1.55
CA GLY A 113 -23.22 5.56 2.38
C GLY A 113 -23.96 6.57 1.50
N ASP A 114 -24.68 7.52 2.10
CA ASP A 114 -25.51 8.49 1.35
C ASP A 114 -24.76 9.22 0.21
N ARG A 115 -23.49 9.59 0.47
CA ARG A 115 -22.61 10.27 -0.50
C ARG A 115 -21.19 9.72 -0.50
N THR A 116 -21.02 8.49 -0.01
CA THR A 116 -19.71 7.88 0.25
C THR A 116 -19.67 6.46 -0.26
N THR A 117 -18.49 6.02 -0.66
CA THR A 117 -18.22 4.61 -0.98
C THR A 117 -17.27 4.08 0.06
N ARG A 118 -17.76 3.19 0.92
CA ARG A 118 -16.94 2.55 1.96
C ARG A 118 -16.41 1.23 1.44
N VAL A 119 -15.10 1.07 1.54
CA VAL A 119 -14.36 -0.11 1.08
C VAL A 119 -13.69 -0.76 2.28
N ARG A 120 -13.93 -2.06 2.46
CA ARG A 120 -13.26 -2.89 3.47
C ARG A 120 -12.55 -4.04 2.80
N HIS A 121 -11.26 -4.16 3.04
CA HIS A 121 -10.46 -5.23 2.45
C HIS A 121 -9.15 -5.44 3.24
N ARG A 122 -8.46 -6.53 2.89
CA ARG A 122 -7.14 -6.90 3.39
C ARG A 122 -6.24 -7.19 2.20
N GLU A 123 -5.09 -6.52 2.14
CA GLU A 123 -4.14 -6.62 1.04
C GLU A 123 -2.73 -6.98 1.55
N TYR A 124 -1.98 -7.70 0.73
CA TYR A 124 -0.54 -7.94 0.91
C TYR A 124 0.23 -6.76 0.30
N ILE A 125 1.16 -6.18 1.07
CA ILE A 125 1.98 -5.04 0.62
C ILE A 125 3.29 -5.53 0.01
N GLY A 126 4.00 -6.42 0.72
CA GLY A 126 5.33 -6.87 0.33
C GLY A 126 6.04 -7.63 1.44
N ASP A 127 7.23 -8.13 1.13
CA ASP A 127 8.08 -8.85 2.07
C ASP A 127 8.89 -7.91 2.95
N VAL A 128 9.13 -8.33 4.19
CA VAL A 128 9.98 -7.63 5.17
C VAL A 128 11.33 -8.33 5.20
N PHE A 129 12.39 -7.58 4.90
CA PHE A 129 13.75 -8.12 4.81
C PHE A 129 14.60 -7.82 6.03
N SER A 130 15.55 -8.71 6.29
CA SER A 130 16.48 -8.59 7.40
C SER A 130 17.50 -7.48 7.22
N SER A 131 17.95 -6.92 8.34
CA SER A 131 19.04 -5.97 8.36
C SER A 131 19.90 -6.09 9.63
N VAL A 132 21.20 -5.95 9.45
CA VAL A 132 22.21 -5.91 10.52
C VAL A 132 22.17 -4.53 11.19
N SER A 133 22.27 -3.47 10.39
CA SER A 133 22.10 -2.08 10.82
C SER A 133 20.63 -1.67 10.76
N PHE A 134 20.25 -0.61 11.47
CA PHE A 134 18.88 -0.09 11.41
C PHE A 134 18.49 0.24 9.97
N ASN A 135 17.43 -0.41 9.48
CA ASN A 135 16.84 -0.14 8.19
C ASN A 135 15.32 -0.05 8.34
N GLN A 136 14.69 0.89 7.67
CA GLN A 136 13.24 1.07 7.72
C GLN A 136 12.66 1.19 6.31
N SER A 137 11.45 0.66 6.17
CA SER A 137 10.55 0.89 5.05
C SER A 137 9.42 1.79 5.51
N VAL A 138 9.12 2.79 4.71
CA VAL A 138 8.14 3.84 5.00
C VAL A 138 6.97 3.74 4.04
N TYR A 139 5.76 3.79 4.59
CA TYR A 139 4.51 3.75 3.85
C TYR A 139 3.61 4.92 4.30
N TYR A 140 3.31 5.82 3.37
CA TYR A 140 2.36 6.90 3.62
C TYR A 140 0.93 6.36 3.57
N ILE A 141 0.12 6.72 4.57
CA ILE A 141 -1.26 6.26 4.68
C ILE A 141 -2.16 7.18 3.86
N ASN A 142 -2.26 6.90 2.56
CA ASN A 142 -3.21 7.51 1.63
C ASN A 142 -3.69 6.46 0.62
N PRO A 143 -5.02 6.30 0.43
CA PRO A 143 -5.57 5.20 -0.37
C PRO A 143 -5.21 5.29 -1.85
N GLY A 144 -4.79 6.46 -2.36
CA GLY A 144 -4.32 6.61 -3.75
C GLY A 144 -2.88 6.14 -3.99
N LEU A 145 -2.15 5.72 -2.96
CA LEU A 145 -0.76 5.28 -3.08
C LEU A 145 -0.66 3.76 -3.22
N GLY A 146 -0.22 3.31 -4.41
CA GLY A 146 0.00 1.90 -4.69
C GLY A 146 1.07 1.22 -3.83
N SER A 147 2.00 1.99 -3.25
CA SER A 147 3.02 1.46 -2.33
C SER A 147 2.43 0.93 -1.01
N THR A 148 1.32 1.51 -0.56
CA THR A 148 0.64 1.15 0.70
C THR A 148 -0.61 0.32 0.43
N PHE A 149 -1.31 0.61 -0.68
CA PHE A 149 -2.53 -0.09 -1.07
C PHE A 149 -2.48 -0.52 -2.55
N PRO A 150 -1.89 -1.70 -2.84
CA PRO A 150 -1.72 -2.19 -4.21
C PRO A 150 -3.03 -2.29 -5.01
N TRP A 151 -4.14 -2.70 -4.39
CA TRP A 151 -5.44 -2.83 -5.05
C TRP A 151 -6.32 -1.59 -4.86
N LEU A 152 -6.45 -1.05 -3.64
CA LEU A 152 -7.32 0.11 -3.39
C LEU A 152 -6.95 1.33 -4.23
N SER A 153 -5.65 1.55 -4.49
CA SER A 153 -5.15 2.71 -5.24
C SER A 153 -5.75 2.82 -6.65
N SER A 154 -6.05 1.69 -7.29
CA SER A 154 -6.71 1.66 -8.60
C SER A 154 -8.14 2.23 -8.58
N ILE A 155 -8.80 2.19 -7.42
CA ILE A 155 -10.17 2.67 -7.24
C ILE A 155 -10.15 4.08 -6.66
N ALA A 156 -9.35 4.29 -5.61
CA ALA A 156 -9.32 5.53 -4.84
C ALA A 156 -8.90 6.75 -5.67
N GLY A 157 -8.12 6.57 -6.74
CA GLY A 157 -7.80 7.66 -7.68
C GLY A 157 -9.02 8.36 -8.28
N ASN A 158 -10.17 7.67 -8.33
CA ASN A 158 -11.45 8.20 -8.82
C ASN A 158 -12.24 8.96 -7.74
N PHE A 159 -11.63 9.31 -6.61
CA PHE A 159 -12.26 10.03 -5.51
C PHE A 159 -11.36 11.17 -5.06
N GLU A 160 -11.96 12.25 -4.58
CA GLU A 160 -11.21 13.44 -4.19
C GLU A 160 -10.76 13.40 -2.73
N CYS A 161 -11.60 12.86 -1.84
CA CYS A 161 -11.31 12.81 -0.41
C CYS A 161 -11.55 11.42 0.16
N TYR A 162 -10.91 11.13 1.29
CA TYR A 162 -11.10 9.90 2.05
C TYR A 162 -11.16 10.16 3.56
N ARG A 163 -11.70 9.18 4.29
CA ARG A 163 -11.70 9.11 5.74
C ARG A 163 -11.37 7.70 6.19
N LEU A 164 -10.47 7.59 7.16
CA LEU A 164 -10.12 6.32 7.80
C LEU A 164 -11.16 5.99 8.89
N ARG A 165 -11.72 4.78 8.86
CA ARG A 165 -12.64 4.29 9.91
C ARG A 165 -11.98 3.26 10.82
N GLY A 166 -11.06 2.48 10.27
CA GLY A 166 -10.27 1.50 11.00
C GLY A 166 -9.18 0.98 10.09
N MET A 167 -8.00 0.77 10.65
CA MET A 167 -6.85 0.27 9.90
C MET A 167 -5.87 -0.41 10.86
N LEU A 168 -5.24 -1.46 10.36
CA LEU A 168 -4.10 -2.10 11.02
C LEU A 168 -3.11 -2.61 9.99
N PHE A 169 -1.86 -2.69 10.41
CA PHE A 169 -0.79 -3.41 9.73
C PHE A 169 -0.49 -4.70 10.49
N GLU A 170 -0.31 -5.78 9.75
CA GLU A 170 0.08 -7.08 10.30
C GLU A 170 1.43 -7.47 9.71
N TYR A 171 2.42 -7.63 10.58
CA TYR A 171 3.62 -8.36 10.24
C TYR A 171 3.37 -9.84 10.52
N LYS A 172 3.37 -10.65 9.46
CA LYS A 172 3.19 -12.09 9.53
C LYS A 172 4.55 -12.76 9.34
N SER A 173 5.08 -13.30 10.42
CA SER A 173 6.38 -13.99 10.42
C SER A 173 6.37 -15.21 9.50
N MET A 174 7.44 -15.33 8.71
CA MET A 174 7.82 -16.57 8.03
C MET A 174 9.11 -17.17 8.60
N SER A 175 9.74 -16.47 9.54
CA SER A 175 10.96 -16.91 10.20
C SER A 175 10.71 -18.02 11.20
N THR A 176 11.57 -19.02 11.18
CA THR A 176 11.57 -20.10 12.17
C THR A 176 12.10 -19.61 13.52
N ASN A 177 11.62 -20.20 14.61
CA ASN A 177 12.15 -19.97 15.96
C ASN A 177 13.43 -20.81 16.23
N SER A 178 14.00 -21.45 15.20
CA SER A 178 15.19 -22.30 15.30
C SER A 178 16.46 -21.54 14.91
N LEU A 179 17.40 -21.40 15.84
CA LEU A 179 18.78 -20.99 15.53
C LEU A 179 19.52 -22.17 14.88
N SER A 180 19.64 -22.19 13.56
CA SER A 180 20.58 -23.08 12.87
C SER A 180 21.88 -22.33 12.57
N GLY A 181 22.71 -22.12 13.60
CA GLY A 181 24.02 -21.46 13.45
C GLY A 181 24.56 -20.81 14.72
N SER A 182 25.82 -20.38 14.69
CA SER A 182 26.55 -19.71 15.78
C SER A 182 26.17 -18.23 16.01
N ALA A 183 25.15 -17.72 15.32
CA ALA A 183 24.69 -16.34 15.46
C ALA A 183 23.73 -16.21 16.66
N THR A 184 24.16 -15.51 17.71
CA THR A 184 23.43 -15.36 18.99
C THR A 184 22.42 -14.20 19.02
N SER A 185 22.32 -13.38 17.96
CA SER A 185 21.40 -12.23 17.92
C SER A 185 20.13 -12.53 17.11
N LEU A 186 18.99 -12.53 17.81
CA LEU A 186 17.66 -12.82 17.23
C LEU A 186 17.05 -11.66 16.43
N GLY A 187 17.74 -10.52 16.26
CA GLY A 187 17.22 -9.33 15.58
C GLY A 187 15.93 -8.77 16.19
N THR A 188 15.40 -7.71 15.58
CA THR A 188 14.12 -7.11 15.99
C THR A 188 13.40 -6.59 14.75
N VAL A 189 12.08 -6.80 14.71
CA VAL A 189 11.16 -6.11 13.79
C VAL A 189 10.38 -5.11 14.63
N MET A 190 10.28 -3.88 14.15
CA MET A 190 9.69 -2.75 14.88
C MET A 190 8.69 -2.03 13.96
N MET A 191 7.57 -1.58 14.52
CA MET A 191 6.55 -0.82 13.80
C MET A 191 6.19 0.44 14.59
N ALA A 192 5.97 1.54 13.88
CA ALA A 192 5.47 2.78 14.45
C ALA A 192 4.70 3.59 13.39
N THR A 193 3.86 4.53 13.80
CA THR A 193 3.17 5.45 12.89
C THR A 193 3.32 6.89 13.33
N GLN A 194 3.94 7.71 12.51
CA GLN A 194 4.03 9.16 12.72
C GLN A 194 2.78 9.82 12.11
N TYR A 195 1.86 10.33 12.94
CA TYR A 195 0.64 10.99 12.46
C TYR A 195 0.90 12.34 11.78
N ASN A 196 2.03 12.98 12.06
CA ASN A 196 2.50 14.11 11.27
C ASN A 196 3.27 13.60 10.05
N SER A 197 2.61 13.58 8.89
CA SER A 197 3.14 13.08 7.61
C SER A 197 4.28 13.89 7.00
N ALA A 198 4.62 15.05 7.56
CA ALA A 198 5.79 15.83 7.17
C ALA A 198 6.93 15.73 8.20
N SER A 199 6.82 14.83 9.18
CA SER A 199 7.94 14.47 10.05
C SER A 199 9.06 13.79 9.25
N SER A 200 10.29 13.96 9.70
CA SER A 200 11.41 13.17 9.16
C SER A 200 11.29 11.71 9.61
N ASN A 201 11.74 10.80 8.74
CA ASN A 201 11.84 9.38 9.07
C ASN A 201 12.75 9.15 10.29
N PHE A 202 12.54 8.05 11.01
CA PHE A 202 13.38 7.67 12.15
C PHE A 202 14.82 7.39 11.70
N VAL A 203 15.84 7.82 12.44
CA VAL A 203 17.24 7.51 12.08
C VAL A 203 17.87 6.41 12.94
N SER A 204 17.17 5.97 13.98
CA SER A 204 17.65 4.91 14.86
C SER A 204 16.52 4.15 15.55
N LYS A 205 16.82 2.94 16.02
CA LYS A 205 15.93 2.15 16.89
C LYS A 205 15.52 2.91 18.15
N GLN A 206 16.43 3.68 18.74
CA GLN A 206 16.10 4.49 19.92
C GLN A 206 14.99 5.50 19.60
N GLN A 207 15.02 6.14 18.44
CA GLN A 207 13.97 7.10 18.08
C GLN A 207 12.64 6.40 17.79
N LEU A 208 12.66 5.24 17.12
CA LEU A 208 11.46 4.53 16.74
C LEU A 208 10.75 3.89 17.95
N GLU A 209 11.49 3.19 18.83
CA GLU A 209 10.93 2.51 20.01
C GLU A 209 10.49 3.45 21.13
N ASN A 210 10.89 4.73 21.09
CA ASN A 210 10.38 5.76 22.00
C ASN A 210 9.23 6.56 21.38
N TYR A 211 8.78 6.21 20.17
CA TYR A 211 7.63 6.85 19.55
C TYR A 211 6.33 6.28 20.12
N GLU A 212 5.30 7.11 20.21
CA GLU A 212 4.01 6.69 20.76
C GLU A 212 3.38 5.57 19.92
N TYR A 213 2.85 4.56 20.62
CA TYR A 213 2.29 3.34 20.02
C TYR A 213 3.29 2.50 19.21
N SER A 214 4.60 2.70 19.37
CA SER A 214 5.58 1.79 18.77
C SER A 214 5.45 0.37 19.33
N GLN A 215 5.60 -0.62 18.47
CA GLN A 215 5.62 -2.03 18.86
C GLN A 215 6.84 -2.72 18.28
N SER A 216 7.35 -3.71 19.00
CA SER A 216 8.46 -4.53 18.53
C SER A 216 8.28 -6.00 18.92
N CYS A 217 8.78 -6.88 18.05
CA CYS A 217 8.78 -8.32 18.27
C CYS A 217 10.09 -8.93 17.74
N LYS A 218 10.34 -10.19 18.13
CA LYS A 218 11.36 -10.98 17.43
C LYS A 218 10.85 -11.34 16.03
N PRO A 219 11.74 -11.52 15.03
CA PRO A 219 11.33 -11.80 13.65
C PRO A 219 10.48 -13.05 13.47
N ALA A 220 10.66 -14.04 14.35
CA ALA A 220 9.90 -15.29 14.35
C ALA A 220 8.45 -15.14 14.87
N GLU A 221 8.09 -14.01 15.47
CA GLU A 221 6.73 -13.73 15.97
C GLU A 221 5.99 -12.78 15.04
N SER A 222 4.68 -13.00 14.89
CA SER A 222 3.80 -12.06 14.17
C SER A 222 3.29 -10.98 15.12
N MET A 223 3.06 -9.78 14.62
CA MET A 223 2.57 -8.65 15.42
C MET A 223 1.59 -7.76 14.64
N LEU A 224 0.71 -7.07 15.38
CA LEU A 224 -0.35 -6.21 14.85
C LEU A 224 -0.14 -4.77 15.31
N HIS A 225 0.02 -3.85 14.36
CA HIS A 225 0.12 -2.42 14.60
C HIS A 225 -1.19 -1.73 14.25
N TYR A 226 -1.90 -1.23 15.26
CA TYR A 226 -3.17 -0.54 15.09
C TYR A 226 -2.95 0.94 14.76
N ILE A 227 -3.74 1.48 13.84
CA ILE A 227 -3.74 2.90 13.51
C ILE A 227 -4.87 3.59 14.27
N GLU A 228 -4.56 4.67 14.97
CA GLU A 228 -5.57 5.51 15.60
C GLU A 228 -6.35 6.26 14.52
N CYS A 229 -7.67 6.10 14.58
CA CYS A 229 -8.59 6.54 13.53
C CYS A 229 -9.66 7.50 14.06
N ASN A 230 -9.55 7.96 15.32
CA ASN A 230 -10.49 8.87 15.92
C ASN A 230 -10.50 10.23 15.18
N PRO A 231 -11.61 10.64 14.54
CA PRO A 231 -11.67 11.90 13.80
C PRO A 231 -11.53 13.16 14.67
N ARG A 232 -11.57 13.02 16.00
CA ARG A 232 -11.35 14.12 16.96
C ARG A 232 -9.88 14.38 17.22
N GLU A 233 -9.01 13.44 16.90
CA GLU A 233 -7.56 13.54 17.10
C GLU A 233 -6.86 14.05 15.84
N THR A 234 -7.56 14.11 14.71
CA THR A 234 -7.09 14.77 13.49
C THR A 234 -7.71 16.16 13.34
N PRO A 235 -6.93 17.17 12.92
CA PRO A 235 -7.44 18.54 12.74
C PRO A 235 -8.45 18.65 11.58
N VAL A 236 -8.42 17.70 10.64
CA VAL A 236 -9.30 17.65 9.48
C VAL A 236 -10.11 16.36 9.51
N SER A 237 -11.40 16.44 9.17
CA SER A 237 -12.32 15.31 9.18
C SER A 237 -12.18 14.38 7.98
N GLU A 238 -11.62 14.89 6.87
CA GLU A 238 -11.46 14.23 5.57
C GLU A 238 -10.13 14.72 4.99
N LEU A 239 -9.35 13.81 4.42
CA LEU A 239 -8.08 14.12 3.77
C LEU A 239 -8.21 13.94 2.25
N TYR A 240 -7.36 14.61 1.49
CA TYR A 240 -7.36 14.50 0.04
C TYR A 240 -6.65 13.22 -0.43
N VAL A 241 -7.22 12.57 -1.44
CA VAL A 241 -6.55 11.46 -2.12
C VAL A 241 -5.46 12.02 -3.05
N ARG A 242 -4.24 11.48 -2.96
CA ARG A 242 -3.16 11.78 -3.91
C ARG A 242 -2.70 10.52 -4.64
N ILE A 243 -2.26 10.72 -5.88
CA ILE A 243 -1.58 9.72 -6.70
C ILE A 243 -0.16 10.22 -6.87
N GLY A 244 0.84 9.38 -6.58
CA GLY A 244 2.23 9.80 -6.59
C GLY A 244 2.57 10.77 -5.47
N THR A 245 3.48 11.72 -5.72
CA THR A 245 3.98 12.66 -4.72
C THR A 245 2.95 13.71 -4.32
N THR A 246 3.11 14.30 -3.13
CA THR A 246 2.30 15.45 -2.73
C THR A 246 2.47 16.57 -3.76
N PRO A 247 1.39 17.21 -4.26
CA PRO A 247 1.49 18.26 -5.24
C PRO A 247 2.39 19.41 -4.78
N ALA A 248 3.15 19.99 -5.71
CA ALA A 248 4.12 21.04 -5.40
C ALA A 248 3.44 22.24 -4.71
N GLY A 249 4.05 22.70 -3.61
CA GLY A 249 3.53 23.81 -2.81
C GLY A 249 2.34 23.48 -1.90
N GLN A 250 1.93 22.22 -1.82
CA GLN A 250 0.88 21.75 -0.90
C GLN A 250 1.47 21.05 0.33
N ASP A 251 0.75 21.07 1.45
CA ASP A 251 1.14 20.39 2.69
C ASP A 251 0.67 18.93 2.68
N SER A 252 1.59 17.98 2.90
CA SER A 252 1.29 16.54 2.97
C SER A 252 0.32 16.18 4.09
N ARG A 253 0.18 17.00 5.14
CA ARG A 253 -0.77 16.78 6.24
C ARG A 253 -2.23 16.89 5.83
N LEU A 254 -2.52 17.50 4.68
CA LEU A 254 -3.86 17.55 4.10
C LEU A 254 -4.19 16.33 3.24
N TYR A 255 -3.19 15.50 2.94
CA TYR A 255 -3.32 14.33 2.09
C TYR A 255 -3.11 13.03 2.86
N ASP A 256 -2.09 12.93 3.70
CA ASP A 256 -1.71 11.67 4.34
C ASP A 256 -2.18 11.63 5.78
N TRP A 257 -2.81 10.52 6.18
CA TRP A 257 -3.25 10.29 7.57
C TRP A 257 -2.06 10.19 8.53
N GLY A 258 -0.93 9.75 7.99
CA GLY A 258 0.32 9.58 8.71
C GLY A 258 1.29 8.77 7.88
N GLN A 259 2.43 8.47 8.50
CA GLN A 259 3.52 7.72 7.93
C GLN A 259 3.75 6.48 8.79
N PHE A 260 3.35 5.32 8.27
CA PHE A 260 3.65 4.03 8.87
C PHE A 260 5.09 3.64 8.53
N SER A 261 5.84 3.19 9.53
CA SER A 261 7.21 2.72 9.38
C SER A 261 7.33 1.31 9.95
N ILE A 262 7.94 0.41 9.19
CA ILE A 262 8.40 -0.89 9.67
C ILE A 262 9.91 -0.95 9.53
N ALA A 263 10.61 -1.34 10.59
CA ALA A 263 12.05 -1.35 10.65
C ALA A 263 12.59 -2.69 11.14
N THR A 264 13.77 -3.05 10.66
CA THR A 264 14.55 -4.19 11.11
C THR A 264 15.90 -3.73 11.66
N GLN A 265 16.44 -4.46 12.63
CA GLN A 265 17.82 -4.27 13.10
C GLN A 265 18.34 -5.52 13.82
N GLY A 266 19.66 -5.73 13.82
CA GLY A 266 20.34 -6.66 14.72
C GLY A 266 20.27 -8.13 14.27
N MET A 267 19.95 -8.37 13.01
CA MET A 267 19.90 -9.70 12.41
C MET A 267 21.30 -10.15 11.96
N GLY A 268 21.51 -11.46 11.79
CA GLY A 268 22.81 -12.02 11.43
C GLY A 268 23.27 -11.73 9.99
N SER A 269 22.35 -11.34 9.11
CA SER A 269 22.62 -10.99 7.71
C SER A 269 21.56 -10.03 7.16
N ASN A 270 21.90 -9.34 6.06
CA ASN A 270 20.98 -8.46 5.34
C ASN A 270 20.18 -9.23 4.27
N ASN A 271 19.05 -8.67 3.86
CA ASN A 271 18.27 -9.08 2.68
C ASN A 271 17.75 -10.53 2.70
N GLN A 272 17.50 -11.10 3.89
CA GLN A 272 16.79 -12.37 4.04
C GLN A 272 15.32 -12.07 4.36
N ASN A 273 14.39 -12.71 3.64
CA ASN A 273 12.96 -12.56 3.91
C ASN A 273 12.66 -13.06 5.35
N GLN A 274 12.08 -12.19 6.17
CA GLN A 274 11.67 -12.49 7.55
C GLN A 274 10.17 -12.75 7.68
N GLY A 275 9.37 -12.23 6.75
CA GLY A 275 7.92 -12.34 6.77
C GLY A 275 7.25 -11.41 5.79
N GLU A 276 5.93 -11.34 5.90
CA GLU A 276 5.05 -10.60 5.01
C GLU A 276 4.45 -9.40 5.75
N LEU A 277 4.30 -8.27 5.07
CA LEU A 277 3.53 -7.14 5.54
C LEU A 277 2.14 -7.13 4.89
N TRP A 278 1.11 -7.11 5.72
CA TRP A 278 -0.29 -7.04 5.30
C TRP A 278 -0.94 -5.78 5.87
N CYS A 279 -1.89 -5.23 5.13
CA CYS A 279 -2.73 -4.13 5.60
C CYS A 279 -4.21 -4.54 5.56
N THR A 280 -4.91 -4.31 6.67
CA THR A 280 -6.37 -4.43 6.71
C THR A 280 -6.98 -3.08 7.00
N TYR A 281 -7.97 -2.68 6.21
CA TYR A 281 -8.49 -1.33 6.26
C TYR A 281 -10.01 -1.27 6.05
N ASP A 282 -10.56 -0.16 6.55
CA ASP A 282 -11.92 0.29 6.39
C ASP A 282 -11.88 1.79 6.07
N ILE A 283 -12.11 2.12 4.80
CA ILE A 283 -11.91 3.47 4.26
C ILE A 283 -13.19 3.94 3.58
N GLU A 284 -13.62 5.15 3.91
CA GLU A 284 -14.68 5.85 3.18
C GLU A 284 -14.07 6.78 2.14
N LEU A 285 -14.55 6.68 0.91
CA LEU A 285 -14.18 7.51 -0.23
C LEU A 285 -15.33 8.49 -0.54
N PHE A 286 -14.98 9.72 -0.89
CA PHE A 286 -15.91 10.83 -1.07
C PHE A 286 -15.64 11.54 -2.40
N LYS A 287 -16.68 12.19 -2.93
CA LYS A 287 -16.61 13.06 -4.11
C LYS A 287 -15.93 12.36 -5.31
N PRO A 288 -16.67 11.49 -6.03
CA PRO A 288 -16.15 10.85 -7.22
C PRO A 288 -15.64 11.89 -8.21
N LYS A 289 -14.43 11.68 -8.73
CA LYS A 289 -13.80 12.48 -9.77
C LYS A 289 -13.24 11.56 -10.84
N LEU A 290 -13.00 12.11 -12.02
CA LEU A 290 -12.16 11.41 -13.00
C LEU A 290 -10.73 11.41 -12.45
N THR A 291 -10.10 10.23 -12.44
CA THR A 291 -8.67 10.12 -12.13
C THR A 291 -7.92 11.02 -13.11
N GLN A 292 -7.20 12.02 -12.61
CA GLN A 292 -6.25 12.79 -13.41
C GLN A 292 -4.99 11.94 -13.54
N GLY A 293 -4.66 11.55 -14.77
CA GLY A 293 -3.71 10.47 -15.05
C GLY A 293 -4.43 9.31 -15.71
N GLN A 294 -4.69 9.45 -17.01
CA GLN A 294 -5.06 8.29 -17.84
C GLN A 294 -3.95 7.24 -17.65
N TYR A 295 -4.31 5.99 -17.35
CA TYR A 295 -3.39 4.86 -17.32
C TYR A 295 -2.50 4.92 -18.59
N GLY A 296 -1.23 5.30 -18.43
CA GLY A 296 -0.28 5.52 -19.54
C GLY A 296 0.31 6.94 -19.70
N TYR A 297 -0.29 8.00 -19.13
CA TYR A 297 0.25 9.37 -19.24
C TYR A 297 1.41 9.67 -18.27
N GLU A 298 1.55 8.88 -17.21
CA GLU A 298 2.70 8.93 -16.28
C GLU A 298 3.89 8.08 -16.75
N ILE A 299 3.78 7.42 -17.93
CA ILE A 299 4.93 6.73 -18.51
C ILE A 299 5.93 7.80 -18.93
N ASN A 300 7.10 7.80 -18.28
CA ASN A 300 8.19 8.66 -18.71
C ASN A 300 8.53 8.32 -20.17
N THR A 301 8.33 9.28 -21.06
CA THR A 301 8.51 9.20 -22.50
C THR A 301 9.26 10.42 -23.02
N PHE A 302 10.21 10.15 -23.90
CA PHE A 302 10.93 11.14 -24.66
C PHE A 302 10.94 10.71 -26.12
N HIS A 303 10.46 11.58 -27.00
CA HIS A 303 10.49 11.38 -28.44
C HIS A 303 11.01 12.64 -29.12
N THR A 304 12.12 12.49 -29.84
CA THR A 304 12.64 13.50 -30.75
C THR A 304 12.79 12.93 -32.16
N ALA A 305 12.34 13.69 -33.15
CA ALA A 305 12.80 13.50 -34.52
C ALA A 305 14.25 13.98 -34.64
N LEU A 306 14.99 13.28 -35.48
CA LEU A 306 16.37 13.56 -35.82
C LEU A 306 16.42 14.37 -37.11
N ALA A 307 17.36 15.31 -37.18
CA ALA A 307 17.62 16.04 -38.40
C ALA A 307 18.25 15.14 -39.47
N THR A 308 18.15 15.55 -40.74
CA THR A 308 18.78 14.88 -41.89
C THR A 308 20.32 14.93 -41.84
N THR A 309 20.89 15.65 -40.88
CA THR A 309 22.34 15.74 -40.59
C THR A 309 22.85 14.65 -39.64
N ALA A 310 22.03 13.65 -39.32
CA ALA A 310 22.47 12.51 -38.49
C ALA A 310 23.66 11.79 -39.13
N SER A 311 24.58 11.28 -38.32
CA SER A 311 25.80 10.64 -38.80
C SER A 311 26.48 9.81 -37.72
N ALA A 312 27.52 9.06 -38.09
CA ALA A 312 28.35 8.29 -37.15
C ALA A 312 29.18 9.14 -36.17
N THR A 313 29.13 10.48 -36.26
CA THR A 313 29.74 11.39 -35.27
C THR A 313 28.72 12.31 -34.60
N ASN A 314 27.47 12.27 -35.06
CA ASN A 314 26.36 13.04 -34.55
C ASN A 314 25.07 12.22 -34.70
N TYR A 315 24.83 11.34 -33.73
CA TYR A 315 23.75 10.36 -33.74
C TYR A 315 22.40 10.99 -33.42
N PHE A 316 22.39 12.07 -32.64
CA PHE A 316 21.17 12.70 -32.15
C PHE A 316 21.05 14.19 -32.50
N PRO A 317 21.19 14.61 -33.78
CA PRO A 317 20.96 16.01 -34.12
C PRO A 317 19.47 16.33 -33.94
N PRO A 318 19.11 17.24 -33.02
CA PRO A 318 17.71 17.53 -32.77
C PRO A 318 17.09 18.24 -33.97
N ALA A 319 15.94 17.74 -34.43
CA ALA A 319 15.07 18.48 -35.36
C ALA A 319 13.87 19.07 -34.62
N PHE A 320 13.03 18.20 -34.05
CA PHE A 320 11.83 18.56 -33.31
C PHE A 320 11.58 17.56 -32.18
N THR A 321 11.12 18.03 -31.03
CA THR A 321 10.70 17.19 -29.91
C THR A 321 9.17 17.09 -29.92
N TYR A 322 8.63 15.89 -30.08
CA TYR A 322 7.18 15.66 -30.15
C TYR A 322 6.57 15.45 -28.75
N PHE A 323 7.24 14.63 -27.93
CA PHE A 323 6.81 14.31 -26.58
C PHE A 323 8.01 14.32 -25.64
N ASN A 324 7.86 14.99 -24.49
CA ASN A 324 8.92 15.08 -23.50
C ASN A 324 8.29 15.35 -22.13
N ASN A 325 8.06 14.29 -21.35
CA ASN A 325 7.74 14.41 -19.92
C ASN A 325 8.92 13.97 -19.04
N MET A 326 10.02 13.50 -19.65
CA MET A 326 11.30 13.21 -19.00
C MET A 326 12.36 14.14 -19.58
N ALA A 327 12.68 15.23 -18.88
CA ALA A 327 13.56 16.34 -19.32
C ALA A 327 15.00 15.91 -19.66
N MET A 328 15.16 15.10 -20.70
CA MET A 328 16.38 14.42 -21.07
C MET A 328 17.34 15.38 -21.76
N VAL A 329 18.63 15.23 -21.46
CA VAL A 329 19.68 16.01 -22.14
C VAL A 329 20.30 15.14 -23.22
N VAL A 330 20.18 15.58 -24.47
CA VAL A 330 20.66 14.89 -25.66
C VAL A 330 21.90 15.60 -26.20
N GLY A 331 23.04 14.93 -26.14
CA GLY A 331 24.28 15.34 -26.82
C GLY A 331 24.40 14.70 -28.20
N ALA A 332 25.53 14.91 -28.89
CA ALA A 332 25.76 14.33 -30.21
C ALA A 332 25.78 12.79 -30.20
N SER A 333 26.27 12.17 -29.12
CA SER A 333 26.36 10.71 -28.95
C SER A 333 25.91 10.24 -27.57
N THR A 334 25.43 11.14 -26.71
CA THR A 334 25.11 10.85 -25.31
C THR A 334 23.65 11.17 -24.99
N LEU A 335 23.03 10.31 -24.19
CA LEU A 335 21.69 10.45 -23.65
C LEU A 335 21.82 10.50 -22.14
N THR A 336 21.50 11.64 -21.53
CA THR A 336 21.58 11.84 -20.08
C THR A 336 20.18 11.94 -19.50
N PHE A 337 19.83 10.97 -18.67
CA PHE A 337 18.56 10.94 -17.94
C PHE A 337 18.50 12.08 -16.91
N PRO A 338 17.31 12.67 -16.65
CA PRO A 338 17.12 13.67 -15.60
C PRO A 338 17.60 13.18 -14.23
N GLN A 339 18.10 14.09 -13.38
CA GLN A 339 18.50 13.75 -12.00
C GLN A 339 17.37 13.16 -11.15
N ALA A 340 16.11 13.51 -11.46
CA ALA A 340 14.93 12.97 -10.78
C ALA A 340 14.73 11.47 -11.04
N ILE A 341 15.28 10.93 -12.13
CA ILE A 341 15.19 9.51 -12.45
C ILE A 341 16.37 8.79 -11.79
N VAL A 342 16.10 8.15 -10.65
CA VAL A 342 17.09 7.39 -9.87
C VAL A 342 17.00 5.88 -10.08
N THR A 343 15.87 5.40 -10.60
CA THR A 343 15.61 3.98 -10.88
C THR A 343 14.60 3.82 -12.02
N GLY A 344 14.52 2.63 -12.59
CA GLY A 344 13.54 2.24 -13.60
C GLY A 344 14.17 1.57 -14.82
N VAL A 345 13.35 0.86 -15.59
CA VAL A 345 13.76 0.26 -16.86
C VAL A 345 13.16 1.06 -18.01
N TYR A 346 13.98 1.37 -19.00
CA TYR A 346 13.58 2.15 -20.16
C TYR A 346 13.94 1.41 -21.44
N ARG A 347 13.04 1.44 -22.41
CA ARG A 347 13.29 0.97 -23.77
C ARG A 347 13.76 2.15 -24.61
N LEU A 348 14.92 2.01 -25.24
CA LEU A 348 15.43 2.92 -26.25
C LEU A 348 15.14 2.32 -27.62
N THR A 349 14.50 3.10 -28.48
CA THR A 349 14.29 2.79 -29.89
C THR A 349 14.92 3.90 -30.71
N TYR A 350 15.90 3.52 -31.53
CA TYR A 350 16.59 4.43 -32.42
C TYR A 350 16.39 3.97 -33.86
N TYR A 351 15.86 4.86 -34.69
CA TYR A 351 15.45 4.59 -36.05
C TYR A 351 16.08 5.61 -36.99
N ILE A 352 16.70 5.15 -38.07
CA ILE A 352 17.19 6.02 -39.14
C ILE A 352 16.84 5.45 -40.50
N SER A 353 16.48 6.35 -41.42
CA SER A 353 16.19 6.08 -42.82
C SER A 353 17.02 6.98 -43.75
N GLY A 354 17.37 6.46 -44.92
CA GLY A 354 17.98 7.20 -46.01
C GLY A 354 18.03 6.39 -47.29
N ALA A 355 18.84 6.82 -48.26
CA ALA A 355 19.10 6.10 -49.50
C ALA A 355 19.92 4.82 -49.27
N SER A 356 19.73 3.86 -50.19
CA SER A 356 20.41 2.56 -50.21
C SER A 356 21.94 2.71 -50.08
N GLY A 357 22.53 2.01 -49.10
CA GLY A 357 23.97 1.99 -48.83
C GLY A 357 24.32 0.89 -47.83
N ALA A 358 25.61 0.51 -47.76
CA ALA A 358 26.08 -0.46 -46.77
C ALA A 358 25.97 0.13 -45.37
N THR A 359 25.03 -0.38 -44.56
CA THR A 359 24.81 0.06 -43.19
C THR A 359 25.31 -0.95 -42.19
N SER A 360 25.79 -0.49 -41.05
CA SER A 360 26.06 -1.32 -39.88
C SER A 360 25.40 -0.68 -38.66
N THR A 361 24.85 -1.49 -37.76
CA THR A 361 24.09 -0.97 -36.62
C THR A 361 25.05 -0.36 -35.60
N PRO A 362 24.77 0.85 -35.09
CA PRO A 362 25.44 1.35 -33.89
C PRO A 362 25.04 0.55 -32.64
N THR A 363 25.80 0.75 -31.56
CA THR A 363 25.60 0.04 -30.29
C THR A 363 25.37 1.04 -29.16
N PHE A 364 24.38 0.77 -28.31
CA PHE A 364 24.24 1.47 -27.03
C PHE A 364 25.25 0.94 -26.01
N THR A 365 25.79 1.82 -25.18
CA THR A 365 26.74 1.49 -24.12
C THR A 365 26.35 2.23 -22.84
N ALA A 366 26.14 1.48 -21.76
CA ALA A 366 25.94 2.05 -20.44
C ALA A 366 27.24 2.73 -19.98
N THR A 367 27.17 4.03 -19.67
CA THR A 367 28.37 4.83 -19.34
C THR A 367 28.44 5.15 -17.84
N SER A 368 27.33 5.57 -17.24
CA SER A 368 27.26 5.85 -15.80
C SER A 368 25.85 5.67 -15.24
N ASN A 369 25.76 5.17 -14.00
CA ASN A 369 24.51 4.99 -13.24
C ASN A 369 23.41 4.21 -13.97
N CYS A 370 23.79 3.33 -14.90
CA CYS A 370 22.88 2.46 -15.61
C CYS A 370 23.56 1.15 -16.04
N ALA A 371 22.75 0.17 -16.41
CA ALA A 371 23.19 -1.08 -17.03
C ALA A 371 22.31 -1.37 -18.26
N LEU A 372 22.85 -2.02 -19.28
CA LEU A 372 22.04 -2.49 -20.41
C LEU A 372 21.31 -3.77 -20.03
N GLY A 373 20.02 -3.84 -20.34
CA GLY A 373 19.19 -5.03 -20.14
C GLY A 373 19.26 -5.99 -21.33
N PRO A 374 18.75 -7.23 -21.17
CA PRO A 374 18.58 -8.16 -22.29
C PRO A 374 17.63 -7.54 -23.34
N GLY A 375 18.00 -7.59 -24.62
CA GLY A 375 17.18 -7.04 -25.70
C GLY A 375 16.05 -7.96 -26.13
N VAL A 376 15.14 -7.41 -26.95
CA VAL A 376 13.86 -8.03 -27.32
C VAL A 376 14.03 -9.30 -28.17
N PHE A 377 15.07 -9.37 -29.01
CA PHE A 377 15.33 -10.53 -29.87
C PHE A 377 16.34 -11.48 -29.21
N HIS A 378 15.86 -12.68 -28.86
CA HIS A 378 16.67 -13.80 -28.33
C HIS A 378 17.56 -13.45 -27.12
N GLY A 379 17.17 -12.46 -26.30
CA GLY A 379 17.91 -12.08 -25.10
C GLY A 379 19.27 -11.41 -25.35
N THR A 380 19.57 -11.01 -26.60
CA THR A 380 20.82 -10.30 -26.94
C THR A 380 20.67 -8.84 -26.53
N GLN A 381 21.67 -8.23 -25.88
CA GLN A 381 21.61 -6.88 -25.27
C GLN A 381 21.15 -5.74 -26.20
N SER A 382 21.15 -5.95 -27.51
CA SER A 382 20.56 -5.05 -28.50
C SER A 382 20.07 -5.86 -29.69
N SER A 383 18.94 -5.45 -30.26
CA SER A 383 18.39 -6.08 -31.46
C SER A 383 18.40 -5.10 -32.61
N SER A 384 18.94 -5.54 -33.75
CA SER A 384 19.08 -4.70 -34.91
C SER A 384 18.67 -5.38 -36.19
N ALA A 385 17.89 -4.68 -37.02
CA ALA A 385 17.59 -5.08 -38.38
C ALA A 385 18.07 -3.97 -39.32
N ALA A 386 18.81 -4.34 -40.35
CA ALA A 386 19.18 -3.48 -41.47
C ALA A 386 18.73 -4.17 -42.76
N THR A 387 17.99 -3.48 -43.61
CA THR A 387 17.54 -4.02 -44.90
C THR A 387 18.26 -3.32 -46.04
N LEU A 388 18.84 -4.13 -46.93
CA LEU A 388 19.43 -3.71 -48.20
C LEU A 388 18.41 -4.01 -49.31
N GLY A 389 17.52 -3.06 -49.59
CA GLY A 389 16.61 -3.17 -50.72
C GLY A 389 17.26 -2.63 -52.00
N PRO A 390 17.11 -3.30 -53.17
CA PRO A 390 17.54 -2.78 -54.46
C PRO A 390 16.73 -1.55 -54.94
N GLN A 391 15.73 -1.09 -54.18
CA GLN A 391 14.90 0.07 -54.47
C GLN A 391 14.90 1.03 -53.26
N ASN A 392 15.81 2.00 -53.32
CA ASN A 392 15.80 3.35 -52.72
C ASN A 392 15.78 3.61 -51.20
N THR A 393 15.50 2.67 -50.29
CA THR A 393 15.50 2.99 -48.84
C THR A 393 16.37 2.05 -48.01
N GLY A 394 17.44 2.58 -47.42
CA GLY A 394 18.22 1.94 -46.36
C GLY A 394 17.70 2.41 -45.00
N TYR A 395 17.37 1.47 -44.12
CA TYR A 395 17.00 1.78 -42.74
C TYR A 395 17.70 0.83 -41.77
N PHE A 396 17.93 1.31 -40.55
CA PHE A 396 18.20 0.43 -39.41
C PHE A 396 17.36 0.82 -38.21
N VAL A 397 16.99 -0.19 -37.43
CA VAL A 397 16.29 -0.04 -36.16
C VAL A 397 17.19 -0.65 -35.09
N LEU A 398 17.51 0.12 -34.05
CA LEU A 398 18.22 -0.33 -32.87
C LEU A 398 17.28 -0.25 -31.67
N ILE A 399 17.03 -1.38 -31.02
CA ILE A 399 16.24 -1.45 -29.79
C ILE A 399 17.13 -1.96 -28.66
N GLY A 400 17.16 -1.23 -27.56
CA GLY A 400 17.88 -1.61 -26.34
C GLY A 400 17.06 -1.32 -25.09
N TYR A 401 17.36 -2.02 -24.00
CA TYR A 401 16.84 -1.70 -22.67
C TYR A 401 17.96 -1.14 -21.81
N VAL A 402 17.63 -0.15 -20.99
CA VAL A 402 18.52 0.37 -19.97
C VAL A 402 17.82 0.32 -18.61
N THR A 403 18.51 -0.23 -17.62
CA THR A 403 18.13 -0.16 -16.22
C THR A 403 18.90 1.00 -15.59
N ILE A 404 18.17 1.95 -15.00
CA ILE A 404 18.74 3.07 -14.27
C ILE A 404 19.01 2.64 -12.83
N ASN A 405 20.24 2.87 -12.36
CA ASN A 405 20.72 2.47 -11.03
C ASN A 405 21.09 3.68 -10.16
N GLY A 406 20.96 4.90 -10.69
CA GLY A 406 21.26 6.14 -9.96
C GLY A 406 20.92 7.39 -10.78
N PRO A 407 20.97 8.58 -10.15
CA PRO A 407 20.63 9.85 -10.80
C PRO A 407 21.58 10.18 -11.96
N ALA A 408 21.10 10.97 -12.92
CA ALA A 408 21.90 11.44 -14.05
C ALA A 408 22.59 10.31 -14.84
N ALA A 409 21.87 9.20 -15.05
CA ALA A 409 22.37 8.09 -15.81
C ALA A 409 22.68 8.47 -17.27
N VAL A 410 23.75 7.91 -17.81
CA VAL A 410 24.25 8.24 -19.14
C VAL A 410 24.37 6.98 -19.99
N VAL A 411 23.70 7.01 -21.14
CA VAL A 411 23.85 6.03 -22.22
C VAL A 411 24.55 6.70 -23.38
N THR A 412 25.58 6.05 -23.93
CA THR A 412 26.30 6.53 -25.12
C THR A 412 25.96 5.62 -26.29
N ILE A 413 25.88 6.18 -27.50
CA ILE A 413 25.80 5.43 -28.75
C ILE A 413 27.11 5.59 -29.52
N SER A 414 27.60 4.52 -30.12
CA SER A 414 28.82 4.55 -30.92
C SER A 414 28.86 3.46 -31.99
N GLY A 415 29.77 3.61 -32.96
CA GLY A 415 29.92 2.70 -34.08
C GLY A 415 28.81 2.83 -35.13
N GLY A 416 28.73 1.84 -36.01
CA GLY A 416 27.74 1.80 -37.09
C GLY A 416 28.11 2.61 -38.33
N THR A 417 27.40 2.32 -39.41
CA THR A 417 27.49 2.99 -40.72
C THR A 417 26.08 3.36 -41.13
N PHE A 418 25.83 4.63 -41.38
CA PHE A 418 24.50 5.15 -41.64
C PHE A 418 24.14 4.99 -43.13
N PRO A 419 22.85 4.95 -43.47
CA PRO A 419 22.41 5.09 -44.85
C PRO A 419 22.96 6.38 -45.49
N SER A 420 23.21 6.35 -46.80
CA SER A 420 23.55 7.58 -47.52
C SER A 420 22.30 8.46 -47.66
N GLY A 421 22.44 9.78 -47.82
CA GLY A 421 21.28 10.67 -48.06
C GLY A 421 20.14 10.50 -47.04
N ILE A 422 20.43 10.73 -45.75
CA ILE A 422 19.48 10.52 -44.66
C ILE A 422 18.22 11.38 -44.87
N SER A 423 17.08 10.69 -44.90
CA SER A 423 15.76 11.29 -45.06
C SER A 423 15.12 11.65 -43.72
N GLY A 424 15.56 11.02 -42.63
CA GLY A 424 15.09 11.30 -41.28
C GLY A 424 15.32 10.13 -40.33
N GLY A 425 15.02 10.37 -39.06
CA GLY A 425 15.09 9.35 -38.01
C GLY A 425 14.37 9.79 -36.75
N ASP A 426 14.26 8.86 -35.81
CA ASP A 426 13.59 9.06 -34.53
C ASP A 426 14.40 8.43 -33.40
N LEU A 427 14.42 9.11 -32.26
CA LEU A 427 14.80 8.55 -30.99
C LEU A 427 13.58 8.57 -30.07
N ILE A 428 13.15 7.39 -29.64
CA ILE A 428 12.03 7.18 -28.73
C ILE A 428 12.56 6.46 -27.50
N ILE A 429 12.28 6.98 -26.33
CA ILE A 429 12.63 6.39 -25.04
C ILE A 429 11.38 6.35 -24.19
N GLU A 430 11.06 5.16 -23.69
CA GLU A 430 9.84 4.94 -22.92
C GLU A 430 10.15 4.09 -21.71
N GLN A 431 9.61 4.47 -20.56
CA GLN A 431 9.65 3.65 -19.36
C GLN A 431 8.82 2.38 -19.59
N VAL A 432 9.39 1.24 -19.22
CA VAL A 432 8.71 -0.04 -19.25
C VAL A 432 8.49 -0.47 -17.82
N ASN A 433 7.23 -0.48 -17.39
CA ASN A 433 6.85 -0.90 -16.04
C ASN A 433 6.97 -2.43 -15.93
N GLY A 434 7.97 -2.90 -15.20
CA GLY A 434 8.18 -4.31 -14.87
C GLY A 434 9.62 -4.62 -14.44
N LEU A 435 9.79 -5.60 -13.54
CA LEU A 435 11.09 -6.20 -13.26
C LEU A 435 11.47 -7.08 -14.46
N PHE A 436 12.40 -6.63 -15.30
CA PHE A 436 13.14 -7.55 -16.16
C PHE A 436 14.14 -8.27 -15.26
N ALA A 437 13.76 -9.47 -14.80
CA ALA A 437 14.65 -10.39 -14.11
C ALA A 437 15.53 -11.14 -15.12
#